data_AF-A0A6V7L814-F1
#
_entry.id   AF-A0A6V7L814-F1
#
_cell.length_a   1.000
_cell.length_b   1.000
_cell.length_c   1.000
_cell.angle_alpha   90.00
_cell.angle_beta   90.00
_cell.angle_gamma   90.00
#
_symmetry.space_group_name_H-M   'P 1'
#
loop_
_entity.id
_entity.type
_entity.pdbx_description
1 polymer ?
#
loop_
_entity_poly.entity_id
_entity_poly.type
_entity_poly.pdbx_seq_one_letter_code
_entity_poly.pdbx_strand_id
1 'polypeptide(L)'
;VFELRTPWKMIKNGMEEAEAYLQWRPVSYSTSDRDVTSSTDVIHYDLKNSSNIDERSVLYAYYGNDTKHDLLIERMNITIGSSGDGFYSKSNYAT
;
A
#
# COMPACT_ATOMS: atom_id res chain seq x y z
N VAL A 1 -0.38 -8.63 -11.65
CA VAL A 1 0.53 -7.89 -10.75
C VAL A 1 -0.06 -6.51 -10.58
N PHE A 2 -0.13 -6.01 -9.36
CA PHE A 2 -0.54 -4.63 -9.07
C PHE A 2 0.73 -3.77 -8.97
N GLU A 3 0.67 -2.56 -9.53
CA GLU A 3 1.76 -1.60 -9.51
C GLU A 3 1.23 -0.24 -9.06
N LEU A 4 1.94 0.37 -8.10
CA LEU A 4 1.73 1.74 -7.68
C LEU A 4 3.00 2.55 -7.97
N ARG A 5 2.88 3.64 -8.72
CA ARG A 5 3.99 4.53 -9.06
C ARG A 5 3.86 5.86 -8.36
N THR A 6 4.99 6.48 -8.05
CA THR A 6 5.01 7.91 -7.71
C THR A 6 4.48 8.73 -8.88
N PRO A 7 3.64 9.76 -8.63
CA PRO A 7 3.11 10.59 -9.70
C PRO A 7 4.21 11.39 -10.37
N TRP A 8 3.91 11.89 -11.58
CA TRP A 8 4.83 12.72 -12.34
C TRP A 8 5.22 13.97 -11.57
N LYS A 9 6.50 14.31 -11.64
CA LYS A 9 7.06 15.48 -10.98
C LYS A 9 7.09 16.66 -11.94
N MET A 10 6.58 17.79 -11.47
CA MET A 10 6.78 19.06 -12.16
C MET A 10 8.23 19.51 -11.98
N ILE A 11 8.92 19.71 -13.10
CA ILE A 11 10.27 20.28 -13.14
C ILE A 11 10.26 21.60 -13.92
N LYS A 12 11.31 22.42 -13.77
CA LYS A 12 11.37 23.77 -14.36
C LYS A 12 11.05 23.81 -15.86
N ASN A 13 11.34 22.74 -16.60
CA ASN A 13 11.21 22.67 -18.06
C ASN A 13 10.26 21.56 -18.55
N GLY A 14 9.32 21.07 -17.72
CA GLY A 14 8.35 20.05 -18.14
C GLY A 14 7.86 19.14 -17.03
N MET A 15 7.37 17.96 -17.43
CA MET A 15 7.04 16.86 -16.54
C MET A 15 8.08 15.76 -16.67
N GLU A 16 8.53 15.24 -15.53
CA GLU A 16 9.45 14.11 -15.44
C GLU A 16 8.72 12.93 -14.79
N GLU A 17 8.87 11.74 -15.37
CA GLU A 17 8.33 10.52 -14.77
C GLU A 17 9.14 10.23 -13.49
N ALA A 18 8.43 10.04 -12.38
CA ALA A 18 9.08 9.66 -11.14
C ALA A 18 9.39 8.15 -11.16
N GLU A 19 10.63 7.77 -10.86
CA GLU A 19 11.14 6.42 -11.08
C GLU A 19 10.74 5.40 -9.99
N ALA A 20 10.19 5.86 -8.86
CA ALA A 20 9.88 5.00 -7.73
C ALA A 20 8.53 4.30 -7.90
N TYR A 21 8.50 3.00 -7.58
CA TYR A 21 7.28 2.21 -7.63
C TYR A 21 7.27 1.11 -6.55
N LEU A 22 6.06 0.65 -6.23
CA LEU A 22 5.80 -0.54 -5.43
C LEU A 22 4.99 -1.52 -6.27
N GLN A 23 5.41 -2.78 -6.29
CA GLN A 23 4.74 -3.85 -7.02
C GLN A 23 4.51 -5.07 -6.14
N TRP A 24 3.36 -5.70 -6.29
CA TRP A 24 3.05 -6.97 -5.63
C TRP A 24 2.02 -7.78 -6.42
N ARG A 25 1.84 -9.04 -6.04
CA ARG A 25 0.75 -9.88 -6.54
C ARG A 25 -0.45 -9.73 -5.60
N PRO A 26 -1.68 -9.52 -6.10
CA PRO A 26 -2.87 -9.38 -5.26
C PRO A 26 -3.34 -10.74 -4.74
N VAL A 27 -2.47 -11.43 -4.00
CA VAL A 27 -2.69 -12.77 -3.46
C VAL A 27 -2.08 -12.85 -2.07
N SER A 28 -2.79 -13.49 -1.14
CA SER A 28 -2.27 -13.87 0.17
C SER A 28 -2.50 -15.37 0.38
N TYR A 29 -1.83 -15.96 1.36
CA TYR A 29 -1.90 -17.40 1.62
C TYR A 29 -2.32 -17.69 3.05
N SER A 30 -3.14 -18.73 3.20
CA SER A 30 -3.66 -19.20 4.49
C SER A 30 -2.71 -20.19 5.19
N THR A 31 -1.60 -20.56 4.54
CA THR A 31 -0.57 -21.43 5.10
C THR A 31 0.83 -20.93 4.74
N SER A 32 1.83 -21.37 5.51
CA SER A 32 3.23 -21.00 5.30
C SER A 32 3.82 -21.57 4.01
N ASP A 33 3.26 -22.66 3.50
CA ASP A 33 3.77 -23.35 2.30
C ASP A 33 3.43 -22.60 1.00
N ARG A 34 2.46 -21.67 1.07
CA ARG A 34 2.04 -20.78 -0.03
C ARG A 34 1.64 -21.53 -1.31
N ASP A 35 1.02 -22.70 -1.13
CA ASP A 35 0.46 -23.46 -2.24
C ASP A 35 -0.72 -22.71 -2.86
N VAL A 36 -0.95 -22.88 -4.17
CA VAL A 36 -2.04 -22.21 -4.90
C VAL A 36 -3.41 -22.56 -4.31
N THR A 37 -3.59 -23.77 -3.79
CA THR A 37 -4.84 -24.19 -3.12
C THR A 37 -5.10 -23.48 -1.79
N SER A 38 -4.05 -22.89 -1.20
CA SER A 38 -4.12 -22.10 0.03
C SER A 38 -4.24 -20.59 -0.21
N SER A 39 -4.32 -20.18 -1.48
CA SER A 39 -4.36 -18.77 -1.87
C SER A 39 -5.74 -18.14 -1.64
N THR A 40 -5.74 -16.84 -1.35
CA THR A 40 -6.93 -15.98 -1.37
C THR A 40 -6.63 -14.68 -2.08
N ASP A 41 -7.68 -14.06 -2.61
CA ASP A 41 -7.58 -12.78 -3.30
C ASP A 41 -7.30 -11.62 -2.34
N VAL A 42 -6.66 -10.59 -2.88
CA VAL A 42 -6.41 -9.32 -2.19
C VAL A 42 -7.09 -8.20 -2.96
N ILE A 43 -7.87 -7.39 -2.25
CA ILE A 43 -8.64 -6.27 -2.81
C ILE A 43 -7.93 -4.96 -2.49
N HIS A 44 -7.68 -4.16 -3.53
CA HIS A 44 -7.09 -2.84 -3.44
C HIS A 44 -8.17 -1.77 -3.64
N TYR A 45 -8.08 -0.69 -2.87
CA TYR A 45 -8.97 0.45 -3.01
C TYR A 45 -8.21 1.65 -3.58
N ASP A 46 -8.93 2.63 -4.12
CA ASP A 46 -8.29 3.84 -4.64
C ASP A 46 -7.45 4.54 -3.57
N LEU A 47 -6.34 5.14 -4.03
CA LEU A 47 -5.58 6.08 -3.23
C LEU A 47 -6.46 7.25 -2.79
N LYS A 48 -6.26 7.68 -1.55
CA LYS A 48 -6.86 8.87 -0.97
C LYS A 48 -5.76 9.72 -0.35
N ASN A 49 -5.83 11.03 -0.53
CA ASN A 49 -4.97 11.96 0.19
C ASN A 49 -5.13 11.77 1.71
N SER A 50 -4.02 11.87 2.43
CA SER A 50 -3.96 11.78 3.88
C SER A 50 -3.17 12.97 4.42
N SER A 51 -3.69 13.65 5.43
CA SER A 51 -2.99 14.74 6.13
C SER A 51 -2.43 14.33 7.48
N ASN A 52 -2.69 13.09 7.91
CA ASN A 52 -2.31 12.58 9.21
C ASN A 52 -1.01 11.77 9.10
N ILE A 53 0.09 12.37 9.56
CA ILE A 53 1.34 11.67 9.85
C ILE A 53 1.33 11.29 11.33
N ASP A 54 1.63 10.04 11.65
CA ASP A 54 1.91 9.62 13.02
C ASP A 54 3.24 10.22 13.48
N GLU A 55 3.21 11.04 14.52
CA GLU A 55 4.38 11.72 15.10
C GLU A 55 5.42 10.73 15.65
N ARG A 56 5.06 9.47 15.85
CA ARG A 56 5.97 8.39 16.26
C ARG A 56 6.62 7.66 15.08
N SER A 57 6.27 8.00 13.85
CA SER A 57 6.79 7.33 12.64
C SER A 57 8.19 7.80 12.24
N VAL A 58 8.95 6.93 11.56
CA VAL A 58 10.23 7.30 10.93
C VAL A 58 10.04 8.41 9.89
N LEU A 59 8.87 8.43 9.22
CA LEU A 59 8.50 9.50 8.29
C LEU A 59 8.51 10.87 8.99
N TYR A 60 7.91 10.96 10.19
CA TYR A 60 7.91 12.19 10.98
C TYR A 60 9.30 12.56 11.48
N ALA A 61 10.12 11.59 11.90
CA ALA A 61 11.49 11.87 12.33
C ALA A 61 12.38 12.44 11.19
N TYR A 62 12.12 12.03 9.94
CA TYR A 62 12.89 12.46 8.78
C TYR A 62 12.41 13.80 8.20
N TYR A 63 11.10 13.95 7.99
CA TYR A 63 10.52 15.17 7.40
C TYR A 63 10.12 16.22 8.45
N GLY A 64 10.12 15.88 9.74
CA GLY A 64 9.89 16.80 10.84
C GLY A 64 8.51 17.49 10.81
N ASN A 65 8.53 18.77 11.18
CA ASN A 65 7.38 19.67 11.14
C ASN A 65 7.28 20.41 9.80
N ASP A 66 8.14 20.08 8.82
CA ASP A 66 8.01 20.63 7.47
C ASP A 66 6.59 20.35 7.00
N THR A 67 5.99 21.43 6.52
CA THR A 67 4.56 21.70 6.54
C THR A 67 3.79 20.46 6.07
N LYS A 68 2.94 19.90 6.94
CA LYS A 68 1.97 18.81 6.61
C LYS A 68 1.18 19.07 5.31
N HIS A 69 1.19 20.30 4.81
CA HIS A 69 0.55 20.79 3.59
C HIS A 69 1.40 20.65 2.32
N ASP A 70 2.72 20.48 2.42
CA ASP A 70 3.64 20.45 1.26
C ASP A 70 4.05 19.02 0.86
N LEU A 71 3.80 18.03 1.71
CA LEU A 71 4.08 16.63 1.43
C LEU A 71 2.88 15.97 0.73
N LEU A 72 3.14 15.32 -0.39
CA LEU A 72 2.17 14.38 -0.97
C LEU A 72 2.15 13.11 -0.11
N ILE A 73 1.06 12.92 0.62
CA ILE A 73 0.84 11.73 1.43
C ILE A 73 -0.47 11.10 0.98
N GLU A 74 -0.38 9.86 0.53
CA GLU A 74 -1.53 9.08 0.10
C GLU A 74 -1.63 7.81 0.91
N ARG A 75 -2.87 7.37 1.14
CA ARG A 75 -3.19 6.12 1.80
C ARG A 75 -4.06 5.27 0.89
N MET A 76 -3.88 3.96 0.99
CA MET A 76 -4.72 2.96 0.36
C MET A 76 -5.03 1.88 1.38
N ASN A 77 -6.27 1.42 1.38
CA ASN A 77 -6.63 0.22 2.12
C ASN A 77 -6.36 -1.00 1.25
N ILE A 78 -5.98 -2.10 1.89
CA ILE A 78 -5.83 -3.40 1.27
C ILE A 78 -6.60 -4.40 2.15
N THR A 79 -7.55 -5.12 1.55
CA THR A 79 -8.29 -6.18 2.23
C THR A 79 -7.77 -7.52 1.75
N ILE A 80 -7.47 -8.42 2.69
CA ILE A 80 -7.02 -9.78 2.41
C ILE A 80 -8.19 -10.74 2.67
N GLY A 81 -8.53 -11.54 1.67
CA GLY A 81 -9.68 -12.44 1.72
C GLY A 81 -10.97 -11.84 1.19
N SER A 82 -11.94 -12.72 0.94
CA SER A 82 -13.26 -12.40 0.41
C SER A 82 -14.33 -12.53 1.49
N SER A 83 -15.39 -11.72 1.37
CA SER A 83 -16.52 -11.83 2.30
C SER A 83 -17.12 -13.24 2.29
N GLY A 84 -17.22 -13.87 3.47
CA GLY A 84 -17.79 -15.21 3.64
C GLY A 84 -16.81 -16.38 3.43
N ASP A 85 -15.56 -16.14 3.03
CA ASP A 85 -14.58 -17.23 2.85
C ASP A 85 -14.04 -17.78 4.18
N GLY A 86 -14.08 -16.96 5.26
CA GLY A 86 -13.54 -17.29 6.58
C GLY A 86 -12.02 -17.47 6.59
N PHE A 87 -11.30 -16.85 5.65
CA PHE A 87 -9.87 -17.05 5.40
C PHE A 87 -9.03 -16.95 6.68
N TYR A 88 -8.99 -15.78 7.31
CA TYR A 88 -8.14 -15.56 8.48
C TYR A 88 -8.70 -16.25 9.73
N SER A 89 -10.03 -16.29 9.90
CA SER A 89 -10.64 -16.90 11.08
C SER A 89 -10.46 -18.42 11.17
N LYS A 90 -10.32 -19.11 10.03
CA LYS A 90 -10.07 -20.56 9.97
C LYS A 90 -8.60 -20.92 10.13
N SER A 91 -7.70 -20.10 9.61
CA SER A 91 -6.26 -20.40 9.56
C SER A 91 -5.45 -19.72 10.67
N ASN A 92 -5.96 -18.59 11.20
CA ASN A 92 -5.20 -17.61 11.97
C ASN A 92 -3.88 -17.21 11.29
N TYR A 93 -3.88 -17.19 9.96
CA TYR A 93 -2.69 -16.95 9.16
C TYR A 93 -3.01 -16.14 7.90
N ALA A 94 -2.14 -15.18 7.60
CA ALA A 94 -2.14 -14.39 6.37
C ALA A 94 -0.69 -13.99 6.06
N THR A 95 -0.36 -13.87 4.77
CA THR A 95 0.93 -13.35 4.29
C THR A 95 0.80 -11.99 3.66
#